data_AF-A0A9E4MA04-F1
#
_entry.id   AF-A0A9E4MA04-F1
#
_cell.length_a   1.000
_cell.length_b   1.000
_cell.length_c   1.000
_cell.angle_alpha   90.00
_cell.angle_beta   90.00
_cell.angle_gamma   90.00
#
_symmetry.space_group_name_H-M   'P 1'
#
loop_
_entity.id
_entity.type
_entity.pdbx_description
1 polymer ?
#
loop_
_entity_poly.entity_id
_entity_poly.type
_entity_poly.pdbx_seq_one_letter_code
_entity_poly.pdbx_strand_id
1 'polypeptide(L)'
;MLTSISPLGERARGNRWSLTVTWLLMGTLVGGASLGAVLGALGRSFPVTLDERWRLSALALAGIAAAVWDLKVRRFPVRRQVNEDWLPAFRPWVYGLGYGLQLGGAVVTAVNTALVPMFMLAALLTRDPVSGLVVGAAFGAIRGLTVTLNRRVRNAADLRRLHHRLDNLAHRARRLGALAAALLAAASAVALAS
;
A
#
# COMPACT_ATOMS: atom_id res chain seq x y z
N MET A 1 8.74 8.94 7.20
CA MET A 1 8.54 7.47 7.37
C MET A 1 9.66 6.62 6.80
N LEU A 2 9.81 6.44 5.48
CA LEU A 2 10.87 5.58 4.92
C LEU A 2 12.28 6.04 5.36
N THR A 3 12.50 7.32 5.57
CA THR A 3 13.78 7.84 6.06
C THR A 3 13.96 7.72 7.58
N SER A 4 12.87 7.73 8.36
CA SER A 4 12.90 7.71 9.83
C SER A 4 13.08 6.31 10.43
N ILE A 5 12.65 5.26 9.72
CA ILE A 5 12.87 3.85 10.08
C ILE A 5 13.98 3.26 9.21
N SER A 6 15.22 3.45 9.66
CA SER A 6 16.44 2.96 9.01
C SER A 6 17.42 2.39 10.03
N PRO A 7 18.38 1.54 9.63
CA PRO A 7 19.40 1.03 10.54
C PRO A 7 20.23 2.13 11.21
N LEU A 8 20.40 3.28 10.55
CA LEU A 8 21.04 4.45 11.14
C LEU A 8 20.15 5.09 12.22
N GLY A 9 18.88 5.38 11.92
CA GLY A 9 17.96 6.02 12.85
C GLY A 9 17.67 5.17 14.09
N GLU A 10 17.52 3.86 13.91
CA GLU A 10 17.27 2.93 15.01
C GLU A 10 18.48 2.79 15.94
N ARG A 11 19.71 2.73 15.38
CA ARG A 11 20.94 2.71 16.20
C ARG A 11 21.13 3.99 17.00
N ALA A 12 20.80 5.15 16.43
CA ALA A 12 20.85 6.42 17.16
C ALA A 12 19.89 6.45 18.36
N ARG A 13 18.82 5.63 18.33
CA ARG A 13 17.85 5.45 19.42
C ARG A 13 18.15 4.24 20.32
N GLY A 14 19.29 3.56 20.14
CA GLY A 14 19.62 2.35 20.90
C GLY A 14 18.81 1.10 20.55
N ASN A 15 18.09 1.12 19.41
CA ASN A 15 17.16 0.07 19.01
C ASN A 15 17.70 -0.82 17.88
N ARG A 16 17.17 -2.05 17.78
CA ARG A 16 17.49 -2.99 16.72
C ARG A 16 16.52 -2.82 15.56
N TRP A 17 17.02 -2.36 14.40
CA TRP A 17 16.22 -2.15 13.20
C TRP A 17 15.43 -3.38 12.74
N SER A 18 15.99 -4.57 12.88
CA SER A 18 15.30 -5.82 12.52
C SER A 18 14.02 -6.02 13.31
N LEU A 19 14.03 -5.72 14.62
CA LEU A 19 12.85 -5.83 15.47
C LEU A 19 11.76 -4.86 15.01
N THR A 20 12.12 -3.59 14.82
CA THR A 20 11.21 -2.54 14.37
C THR A 20 10.58 -2.88 13.02
N VAL A 21 11.39 -3.36 12.06
CA VAL A 21 10.90 -3.74 10.73
C VAL A 21 10.03 -4.98 10.76
N THR A 22 10.33 -5.99 11.59
CA THR A 22 9.45 -7.17 11.73
C THR A 22 8.06 -6.75 12.21
N TRP A 23 7.98 -5.92 13.25
CA TRP A 23 6.69 -5.42 13.75
C TRP A 23 5.98 -4.52 12.75
N LEU A 24 6.73 -3.71 12.00
CA LEU A 24 6.17 -2.94 10.90
C LEU A 24 5.58 -3.83 9.80
N LEU A 25 6.29 -4.88 9.39
CA LEU A 25 5.81 -5.82 8.38
C LEU A 25 4.55 -6.54 8.85
N MET A 26 4.53 -7.01 10.11
CA MET A 26 3.33 -7.57 10.71
C MET A 26 2.19 -6.57 10.73
N GLY A 27 2.45 -5.32 11.13
CA GLY A 27 1.45 -4.26 11.08
C GLY A 27 0.92 -4.00 9.67
N THR A 28 1.78 -3.99 8.65
CA THR A 28 1.32 -3.80 7.26
C THR A 28 0.45 -4.93 6.77
N LEU A 29 0.77 -6.17 7.14
CA LEU A 29 -0.05 -7.34 6.82
C LEU A 29 -1.39 -7.27 7.51
N VAL A 30 -1.40 -7.05 8.83
CA VAL A 30 -2.63 -6.97 9.63
C VAL A 30 -3.48 -5.79 9.16
N GLY A 31 -2.91 -4.61 8.99
CA GLY A 31 -3.65 -3.42 8.56
C GLY A 31 -4.26 -3.57 7.17
N GLY A 32 -3.52 -4.15 6.23
CA GLY A 32 -4.02 -4.45 4.89
C GLY A 32 -5.12 -5.53 4.92
N ALA A 33 -4.86 -6.65 5.60
CA ALA A 33 -5.80 -7.77 5.76
C ALA A 33 -7.11 -7.34 6.41
N SER A 34 -7.04 -6.59 7.52
CA SER A 34 -8.21 -6.09 8.24
C SER A 34 -9.04 -5.14 7.38
N LEU A 35 -8.40 -4.17 6.70
CA LEU A 35 -9.15 -3.28 5.81
C LEU A 35 -9.79 -4.05 4.65
N GLY A 36 -9.04 -4.96 4.02
CA GLY A 36 -9.54 -5.79 2.94
C GLY A 36 -10.73 -6.65 3.36
N ALA A 37 -10.66 -7.28 4.55
CA ALA A 37 -11.75 -8.07 5.11
C ALA A 37 -13.00 -7.22 5.37
N VAL A 38 -12.83 -6.02 5.95
CA VAL A 38 -13.92 -5.07 6.19
C VAL A 38 -14.56 -4.65 4.87
N LEU A 39 -13.77 -4.32 3.85
CA LEU A 39 -14.30 -3.94 2.53
C LEU A 39 -15.04 -5.11 1.86
N GLY A 40 -14.49 -6.33 1.91
CA GLY A 40 -15.16 -7.51 1.39
C GLY A 40 -16.49 -7.80 2.10
N ALA A 41 -16.54 -7.63 3.42
CA ALA A 41 -17.76 -7.75 4.21
C ALA A 41 -18.78 -6.65 3.85
N LEU A 42 -18.34 -5.40 3.73
CA LEU A 42 -19.19 -4.28 3.28
C LEU A 42 -19.74 -4.52 1.88
N GLY A 43 -18.97 -5.17 1.01
CA GLY A 43 -19.38 -5.62 -0.32
C GLY A 43 -20.67 -6.43 -0.31
N ARG A 44 -20.92 -7.23 0.74
CA ARG A 44 -22.14 -8.02 0.89
C ARG A 44 -23.40 -7.19 1.09
N SER A 45 -23.26 -5.98 1.62
CA SER A 45 -24.37 -5.08 1.91
C SER A 45 -24.92 -4.39 0.66
N PHE A 46 -24.17 -4.41 -0.45
CA PHE A 46 -24.68 -3.91 -1.72
C PHE A 46 -25.72 -4.88 -2.30
N PRO A 47 -26.72 -4.40 -3.05
CA PRO A 47 -27.75 -5.25 -3.64
C PRO A 47 -27.15 -6.42 -4.44
N VAL A 48 -27.78 -7.60 -4.36
CA VAL A 48 -27.42 -8.81 -5.13
C VAL A 48 -27.61 -8.58 -6.64
N THR A 49 -28.35 -7.53 -7.02
CA THR A 49 -28.57 -7.11 -8.42
C THR A 49 -27.35 -6.51 -9.10
N LEU A 50 -26.23 -6.32 -8.40
CA LEU A 50 -24.94 -6.03 -9.04
C LEU A 50 -24.44 -7.31 -9.73
N ASP A 51 -24.94 -7.52 -10.95
CA ASP A 51 -24.55 -8.60 -11.84
C ASP A 51 -23.02 -8.67 -11.95
N GLU A 52 -22.49 -9.88 -12.16
CA GLU A 52 -21.06 -10.11 -12.29
C GLU A 52 -20.45 -9.22 -13.37
N ARG A 53 -21.19 -9.01 -14.46
CA ARG A 53 -20.83 -8.11 -15.55
C ARG A 53 -20.62 -6.67 -15.07
N TRP A 54 -21.46 -6.18 -14.16
CA TRP A 54 -21.29 -4.84 -13.59
C TRP A 54 -20.01 -4.74 -12.76
N ARG A 55 -19.71 -5.75 -11.94
CA ARG A 55 -18.50 -5.75 -11.11
C ARG A 55 -17.24 -5.77 -11.96
N LEU A 56 -17.17 -6.66 -12.95
CA LEU A 56 -16.03 -6.76 -13.85
C LEU A 56 -15.89 -5.49 -14.71
N SER A 57 -17.00 -4.90 -15.15
CA SER A 57 -16.99 -3.63 -15.91
C SER A 57 -16.49 -2.48 -15.05
N ALA A 58 -16.94 -2.38 -13.79
CA ALA A 58 -16.46 -1.39 -12.84
C ALA A 58 -14.97 -1.56 -12.55
N LEU A 59 -14.50 -2.80 -12.39
CA LEU A 59 -13.09 -3.12 -12.14
C LEU A 59 -12.21 -2.78 -13.37
N ALA A 60 -12.69 -3.08 -14.58
CA ALA A 60 -12.01 -2.73 -15.83
C ALA A 60 -11.89 -1.22 -16.01
N LEU A 61 -13.00 -0.49 -15.87
CA LEU A 61 -13.02 0.97 -15.99
C LEU A 61 -12.13 1.64 -14.92
N ALA A 62 -12.20 1.16 -13.67
CA ALA A 62 -11.35 1.66 -12.59
C ALA A 62 -9.86 1.37 -12.84
N GLY A 63 -9.52 0.19 -13.37
CA GLY A 63 -8.15 -0.15 -13.73
C GLY A 63 -7.59 0.74 -14.86
N ILE A 64 -8.40 1.02 -15.89
CA ILE A 64 -8.04 1.98 -16.95
C ILE A 64 -7.86 3.38 -16.37
N ALA A 65 -8.82 3.87 -15.57
CA ALA A 65 -8.75 5.18 -14.95
C ALA A 65 -7.52 5.31 -14.05
N ALA A 66 -7.20 4.27 -13.26
CA ALA A 66 -6.02 4.23 -12.41
C ALA A 66 -4.72 4.25 -13.21
N ALA A 67 -4.64 3.49 -14.31
CA ALA A 67 -3.48 3.51 -15.20
C ALA A 67 -3.27 4.88 -15.85
N VAL A 68 -4.35 5.49 -16.36
CA VAL A 68 -4.31 6.84 -16.93
C VAL A 68 -3.88 7.86 -15.89
N TRP A 69 -4.41 7.77 -14.67
CA TRP A 69 -4.06 8.65 -13.56
C TRP A 69 -2.58 8.56 -13.21
N ASP A 70 -2.04 7.36 -12.98
CA ASP A 70 -0.64 7.17 -12.61
C ASP A 70 0.35 7.58 -13.72
N LEU A 71 -0.08 7.61 -14.99
CA LEU A 71 0.71 8.07 -16.12
C LEU A 71 0.64 9.58 -16.34
N LYS A 72 -0.52 10.22 -16.13
CA LYS A 72 -0.75 11.64 -16.46
C LYS A 72 -0.66 12.56 -15.25
N VAL A 73 -1.12 12.14 -14.08
CA VAL A 73 -1.19 12.99 -12.89
C VAL A 73 0.10 12.88 -12.10
N ARG A 74 0.84 14.00 -12.01
CA ARG A 74 2.18 14.02 -11.41
C ARG A 74 2.18 13.92 -9.89
N ARG A 75 1.13 14.39 -9.18
CA ARG A 75 1.07 14.42 -7.71
C ARG A 75 -0.36 14.40 -7.16
N PHE A 76 -0.58 13.64 -6.08
CA PHE A 76 -1.74 13.83 -5.21
C PHE A 76 -1.52 15.06 -4.30
N PRO A 77 -2.56 15.88 -4.04
CA PRO A 77 -2.43 17.13 -3.27
C PRO A 77 -2.30 16.92 -1.75
N VAL A 78 -2.53 15.72 -1.23
CA VAL A 78 -2.56 15.46 0.22
C VAL A 78 -1.30 14.73 0.68
N ARG A 79 -0.42 15.43 1.40
CA ARG A 79 0.69 14.82 2.13
C ARG A 79 0.27 14.61 3.59
N ARG A 80 -0.27 13.44 3.92
CA ARG A 80 -0.37 13.00 5.33
C ARG A 80 0.88 12.21 5.69
N GLN A 81 1.72 12.82 6.52
CA GLN A 81 2.83 12.13 7.17
C GLN A 81 2.35 11.60 8.52
N VAL A 82 2.83 10.42 8.88
CA VAL A 82 2.53 9.82 10.18
C VAL A 82 3.22 10.62 11.28
N ASN A 83 2.57 10.79 12.43
CA ASN A 83 3.12 11.52 13.56
C ASN A 83 4.46 10.91 14.01
N GLU A 84 5.53 11.68 13.96
CA GLU A 84 6.90 11.27 14.32
C GLU A 84 7.17 11.33 15.83
N ASP A 85 6.28 11.97 16.61
CA ASP A 85 6.35 12.07 18.08
C ASP A 85 6.33 10.68 18.76
N TRP A 86 5.83 9.66 18.05
CA TRP A 86 5.81 8.29 18.55
C TRP A 86 7.21 7.67 18.63
N LEU A 87 8.18 8.17 17.86
CA LEU A 87 9.55 7.63 17.82
C LEU A 87 10.30 7.76 19.16
N PRO A 88 10.29 8.93 19.84
CA PRO A 88 10.87 9.05 21.18
C PRO A 88 9.94 8.51 22.29
N ALA A 89 8.62 8.53 22.09
CA ALA A 89 7.65 8.23 23.15
C ALA A 89 7.40 6.73 23.36
N PHE A 90 7.52 5.90 22.31
CA PHE A 90 7.12 4.49 22.37
C PHE A 90 8.25 3.52 22.06
N ARG A 91 8.05 2.27 22.53
CA ARG A 91 8.96 1.15 22.24
C ARG A 91 8.97 0.81 20.73
N PRO A 92 10.08 0.26 20.20
CA PRO A 92 10.24 -0.14 18.79
C PRO A 92 9.09 -0.95 18.19
N TRP A 93 8.57 -1.91 18.95
CA TRP A 93 7.50 -2.76 18.49
C TRP A 93 6.15 -2.02 18.41
N VAL A 94 5.91 -1.04 19.29
CA VAL A 94 4.66 -0.27 19.35
C VAL A 94 4.56 0.65 18.15
N TYR A 95 5.56 1.53 17.96
CA TYR A 95 5.53 2.42 16.81
C TYR A 95 5.75 1.64 15.51
N GLY A 96 6.56 0.58 15.51
CA GLY A 96 6.70 -0.31 14.35
C GLY A 96 5.35 -0.87 13.91
N LEU A 97 4.61 -1.50 14.83
CA LEU A 97 3.29 -2.05 14.56
C LEU A 97 2.29 -0.96 14.15
N GLY A 98 2.20 0.15 14.90
CA GLY A 98 1.27 1.24 14.62
C GLY A 98 1.51 1.89 13.25
N TYR A 99 2.77 2.11 12.90
CA TYR A 99 3.18 2.59 11.58
C TYR A 99 2.87 1.56 10.48
N GLY A 100 3.09 0.28 10.76
CA GLY A 100 2.73 -0.80 9.87
C GLY A 100 1.23 -0.83 9.58
N LEU A 101 0.39 -0.78 10.62
CA LEU A 101 -1.08 -0.78 10.48
C LEU A 101 -1.56 0.37 9.61
N GLN A 102 -1.03 1.57 9.83
CA GLN A 102 -1.35 2.76 9.02
C GLN A 102 -0.90 2.60 7.57
N LEU A 103 0.30 2.07 7.34
CA LEU A 103 0.86 1.86 6.01
C LEU A 103 0.10 0.77 5.24
N GLY A 104 -0.27 -0.33 5.89
CA GLY A 104 -1.07 -1.42 5.32
C GLY A 104 -2.51 -1.00 5.04
N GLY A 105 -3.13 -0.29 5.97
CA GLY A 105 -4.50 0.22 5.81
C GLY A 105 -4.63 1.35 4.78
N ALA A 106 -3.55 2.01 4.37
CA ALA A 106 -3.50 3.04 3.31
C ALA A 106 -4.40 4.29 3.44
N VAL A 107 -5.38 4.32 4.34
CA VAL A 107 -6.30 5.46 4.56
C VAL A 107 -5.59 6.61 5.30
N VAL A 108 -4.55 6.29 6.09
CA VAL A 108 -3.88 7.25 6.99
C VAL A 108 -2.59 7.81 6.41
N THR A 109 -2.11 7.27 5.28
CA THR A 109 -0.85 7.65 4.64
C THR A 109 -1.07 8.42 3.34
N ALA A 110 -0.09 9.23 2.93
CA ALA A 110 -0.08 9.82 1.59
C ALA A 110 -0.31 8.76 0.50
N VAL A 111 -1.40 8.92 -0.25
CA VAL A 111 -1.75 8.11 -1.41
C VAL A 111 -1.04 8.71 -2.60
N ASN A 112 -0.02 8.03 -3.11
CA ASN A 112 0.78 8.51 -4.24
C ASN A 112 0.44 7.82 -5.57
N THR A 113 -0.46 6.83 -5.54
CA THR A 113 -0.85 6.03 -6.70
C THR A 113 -2.34 5.76 -6.67
N ALA A 114 -2.94 5.64 -7.86
CA ALA A 114 -4.32 5.21 -8.01
C ALA A 114 -4.52 3.72 -7.66
N LEU A 115 -3.44 2.98 -7.38
CA LEU A 115 -3.49 1.60 -6.90
C LEU A 115 -4.18 1.46 -5.53
N VAL A 116 -4.15 2.50 -4.70
CA VAL A 116 -4.84 2.53 -3.39
C VAL A 116 -6.36 2.42 -3.55
N PRO A 117 -7.05 3.38 -4.20
CA PRO A 117 -8.48 3.25 -4.42
C PRO A 117 -8.83 2.00 -5.25
N MET A 118 -7.93 1.56 -6.13
CA MET A 118 -8.15 0.36 -6.93
C MET A 118 -8.17 -0.93 -6.09
N PHE A 119 -7.23 -1.14 -5.15
CA PHE A 119 -7.32 -2.32 -4.28
C PHE A 119 -8.57 -2.27 -3.40
N MET A 120 -8.94 -1.07 -2.92
CA MET A 120 -10.12 -0.91 -2.06
C MET A 120 -11.39 -1.31 -2.83
N LEU A 121 -11.51 -0.86 -4.07
CA LEU A 121 -12.59 -1.24 -4.96
C LEU A 121 -12.57 -2.74 -5.25
N ALA A 122 -11.40 -3.32 -5.57
CA ALA A 122 -11.27 -4.76 -5.82
C ALA A 122 -11.71 -5.59 -4.60
N ALA A 123 -11.27 -5.21 -3.39
CA ALA A 123 -11.66 -5.86 -2.14
C ALA A 123 -13.16 -5.70 -1.84
N LEU A 124 -13.75 -4.55 -2.17
CA LEU A 124 -15.19 -4.31 -2.02
C LEU A 124 -16.01 -5.19 -2.98
N LEU A 125 -15.57 -5.29 -4.23
CA LEU A 125 -16.27 -6.02 -5.30
C LEU A 125 -16.18 -7.55 -5.15
N THR A 126 -15.26 -8.08 -4.33
CA THR A 126 -15.24 -9.52 -4.03
C THR A 126 -16.50 -9.97 -3.27
N ARG A 127 -17.11 -9.06 -2.49
CA ARG A 127 -18.26 -9.34 -1.62
C ARG A 127 -18.02 -10.49 -0.63
N ASP A 128 -16.77 -10.77 -0.32
CA ASP A 128 -16.38 -11.82 0.59
C ASP A 128 -15.21 -11.37 1.48
N PRO A 129 -15.31 -11.47 2.82
CA PRO A 129 -14.27 -11.04 3.74
C PRO A 129 -12.99 -11.85 3.59
N VAL A 130 -13.04 -13.13 3.19
CA VAL A 130 -11.82 -13.94 3.01
C VAL A 130 -11.09 -13.51 1.74
N SER A 131 -11.80 -13.36 0.62
CA SER A 131 -11.21 -12.81 -0.61
C SER A 131 -10.69 -11.38 -0.40
N GLY A 132 -11.47 -10.53 0.29
CA GLY A 132 -11.05 -9.19 0.67
C GLY A 132 -9.80 -9.18 1.54
N LEU A 133 -9.72 -10.09 2.53
CA LEU A 133 -8.54 -10.28 3.38
C LEU A 133 -7.31 -10.62 2.56
N VAL A 134 -7.41 -11.54 1.60
CA VAL A 134 -6.28 -11.94 0.74
C VAL A 134 -5.80 -10.76 -0.11
N VAL A 135 -6.72 -10.02 -0.75
CA VAL A 135 -6.39 -8.82 -1.52
C VAL A 135 -5.70 -7.78 -0.65
N GLY A 136 -6.25 -7.52 0.53
CA GLY A 136 -5.71 -6.57 1.50
C GLY A 136 -4.34 -6.97 2.05
N ALA A 137 -4.15 -8.26 2.37
CA ALA A 137 -2.89 -8.80 2.85
C ALA A 137 -1.79 -8.71 1.78
N ALA A 138 -2.10 -9.05 0.53
CA ALA A 138 -1.17 -8.93 -0.60
C ALA A 138 -0.75 -7.47 -0.82
N PHE A 139 -1.71 -6.55 -0.81
CA PHE A 139 -1.46 -5.12 -0.91
C PHE A 139 -0.57 -4.62 0.26
N GLY A 140 -0.92 -5.00 1.50
CA GLY A 140 -0.16 -4.66 2.70
C GLY A 140 1.28 -5.19 2.65
N ALA A 141 1.46 -6.44 2.22
CA ALA A 141 2.77 -7.07 2.06
C ALA A 141 3.66 -6.31 1.07
N ILE A 142 3.14 -6.00 -0.12
CA ILE A 142 3.87 -5.26 -1.15
C ILE A 142 4.32 -3.90 -0.62
N ARG A 143 3.45 -3.18 0.10
CA ARG A 143 3.81 -1.89 0.73
C ARG A 143 4.84 -2.05 1.83
N GLY A 144 4.70 -3.05 2.70
CA GLY A 144 5.65 -3.35 3.76
C GLY A 144 7.04 -3.68 3.23
N LEU A 145 7.12 -4.45 2.14
CA LEU A 145 8.39 -4.81 1.50
C LEU A 145 9.20 -3.59 1.05
N THR A 146 8.56 -2.48 0.72
CA THR A 146 9.28 -1.24 0.35
C THR A 146 10.18 -0.71 1.47
N VAL A 147 9.85 -0.97 2.74
CA VAL A 147 10.67 -0.56 3.90
C VAL A 147 11.98 -1.35 3.96
N THR A 148 12.02 -2.57 3.42
CA THR A 148 13.24 -3.37 3.40
C THR A 148 14.34 -2.78 2.52
N LEU A 149 13.99 -1.88 1.59
CA LEU A 149 14.96 -1.13 0.78
C LEU A 149 15.89 -0.27 1.64
N ASN A 150 15.45 0.12 2.84
CA ASN A 150 16.25 0.90 3.80
C ASN A 150 17.35 0.09 4.50
N ARG A 151 17.37 -1.24 4.36
CA ARG A 151 18.32 -2.13 5.06
C ARG A 151 19.79 -1.74 4.86
N ARG A 152 20.10 -1.10 3.71
CA ARG A 152 21.47 -0.72 3.34
C ARG A 152 21.89 0.65 3.87
N VAL A 153 21.00 1.41 4.51
CA VAL A 153 21.30 2.75 5.02
C VAL A 153 22.05 2.66 6.34
N ARG A 154 23.38 2.79 6.30
CA ARG A 154 24.24 2.74 7.50
C ARG A 154 24.82 4.09 7.88
N ASN A 155 24.86 5.05 6.96
CA ASN A 155 25.34 6.41 7.18
C ASN A 155 24.50 7.44 6.40
N ALA A 156 24.73 8.73 6.65
CA ALA A 156 23.98 9.82 6.01
C ALA A 156 24.18 9.87 4.49
N ALA A 157 25.36 9.47 3.98
CA ALA A 157 25.62 9.41 2.54
C ALA A 157 24.76 8.33 1.86
N ASP A 158 24.54 7.19 2.50
CA ASP A 158 23.64 6.13 2.02
C ASP A 158 22.20 6.61 1.93
N LEU A 159 21.75 7.42 2.91
CA LEU A 159 20.41 7.99 2.91
C LEU A 159 20.20 8.95 1.72
N ARG A 160 21.16 9.83 1.46
CA ARG A 160 21.13 10.72 0.28
C ARG A 160 21.12 9.92 -1.03
N ARG A 161 21.96 8.89 -1.14
CA ARG A 161 22.00 7.99 -2.31
C ARG A 161 20.68 7.26 -2.50
N LEU A 162 20.05 6.80 -1.41
CA LEU A 162 18.74 6.16 -1.48
C LEU A 162 17.66 7.14 -1.94
N HIS A 163 17.65 8.38 -1.45
CA HIS A 163 16.69 9.40 -1.87
C HIS A 163 16.78 9.65 -3.38
N HIS A 164 17.98 9.90 -3.90
CA HIS A 164 18.19 10.07 -5.34
C HIS A 164 17.78 8.84 -6.16
N ARG A 165 18.05 7.62 -5.67
CA ARG A 165 17.59 6.39 -6.33
C ARG A 165 16.08 6.28 -6.33
N LEU A 166 15.42 6.59 -5.22
CA LEU A 166 13.96 6.54 -5.12
C LEU A 166 13.31 7.59 -6.03
N ASP A 167 13.87 8.79 -6.13
CA ASP A 167 13.38 9.81 -7.06
C ASP A 167 13.49 9.34 -8.52
N ASN A 168 14.63 8.74 -8.87
CA ASN A 168 14.85 8.19 -10.21
C ASN A 168 13.93 6.98 -10.49
N LEU A 169 13.64 6.18 -9.48
CA LEU A 169 12.75 5.02 -9.58
C LEU A 169 11.27 5.39 -9.46
N ALA A 170 10.92 6.59 -8.98
CA ALA A 170 9.52 6.99 -8.77
C ALA A 170 8.71 6.92 -10.07
N HIS A 171 9.32 7.29 -11.20
CA HIS A 171 8.69 7.12 -12.51
C HIS A 171 8.49 5.65 -12.89
N ARG A 172 9.43 4.77 -12.57
CA ARG A 172 9.31 3.33 -12.83
C ARG A 172 8.24 2.70 -11.94
N ALA A 173 8.20 3.06 -10.66
CA ALA A 173 7.18 2.59 -9.72
C ALA A 173 5.77 2.97 -10.16
N ARG A 174 5.57 4.22 -10.64
CA ARG A 174 4.29 4.63 -11.24
C ARG A 174 3.93 3.83 -12.49
N ARG A 175 4.89 3.60 -13.40
CA ARG A 175 4.65 2.78 -14.60
C ARG A 175 4.30 1.33 -14.27
N LEU A 176 4.95 0.74 -13.27
CA LEU A 176 4.63 -0.61 -12.79
C LEU A 176 3.24 -0.66 -12.14
N GLY A 177 2.87 0.38 -11.39
CA GLY A 177 1.50 0.52 -10.85
C GLY A 177 0.45 0.62 -11.96
N ALA A 178 0.70 1.47 -12.97
CA ALA A 178 -0.16 1.60 -14.14
C ALA A 178 -0.27 0.29 -14.94
N LEU A 179 0.85 -0.44 -15.11
CA LEU A 179 0.87 -1.76 -15.75
C LEU A 179 0.02 -2.76 -14.97
N ALA A 180 0.18 -2.83 -13.65
CA ALA A 180 -0.62 -3.73 -12.81
C ALA A 180 -2.12 -3.41 -12.90
N ALA A 181 -2.48 -2.12 -12.88
CA ALA A 181 -3.88 -1.68 -13.07
C ALA A 181 -4.41 -2.02 -14.47
N ALA A 182 -3.60 -1.85 -15.52
CA ALA A 182 -3.97 -2.20 -16.90
C ALA A 182 -4.12 -3.71 -17.09
N LEU A 183 -3.25 -4.53 -16.51
CA LEU A 183 -3.35 -5.99 -16.54
C LEU A 183 -4.62 -6.47 -15.83
N LEU A 184 -4.94 -5.88 -14.68
CA LEU A 184 -6.19 -6.20 -13.97
C LEU A 184 -7.43 -5.79 -14.77
N ALA A 185 -7.38 -4.64 -15.45
CA ALA A 185 -8.45 -4.22 -16.35
C ALA A 185 -8.62 -5.16 -17.54
N ALA A 186 -7.51 -5.57 -18.17
CA ALA A 186 -7.52 -6.51 -19.28
C ALA A 186 -8.06 -7.88 -18.86
N ALA A 187 -7.63 -8.42 -17.71
CA ALA A 187 -8.15 -9.66 -17.18
C ALA A 187 -9.67 -9.59 -16.90
N SER A 188 -10.14 -8.46 -16.38
CA SER A 188 -11.57 -8.22 -16.14
C SER A 188 -12.37 -8.14 -17.44
N ALA A 189 -11.81 -7.50 -18.47
CA ALA A 189 -12.43 -7.41 -19.80
C ALA A 189 -12.48 -8.76 -20.52
N VAL A 190 -11.44 -9.59 -20.39
CA VAL A 190 -11.43 -10.96 -20.92
C VAL A 190 -12.51 -11.81 -20.23
N ALA A 191 -12.62 -11.72 -18.91
CA ALA A 191 -13.65 -12.43 -18.15
C ALA A 191 -15.09 -11.96 -18.48
N LEU A 192 -15.26 -10.74 -19.00
CA LEU A 192 -16.56 -10.25 -19.50
C LEU A 192 -16.93 -10.83 -20.87
N ALA A 193 -15.93 -11.19 -21.66
CA ALA A 193 -16.10 -11.66 -23.04
C ALA A 193 -16.25 -13.18 -23.14
N SER A 194 -15.89 -13.92 -22.09
CA SER A 194 -16.10 -15.37 -21.93
C SER A 194 -17.50 -15.69 -21.41
#